data_AF-A0A9X2A4K0-F1
#
_entry.id   AF-A0A9X2A4K0-F1
#
_cell.length_a   1.000
_cell.length_b   1.000
_cell.length_c   1.000
_cell.angle_alpha   90.00
_cell.angle_beta   90.00
_cell.angle_gamma   90.00
#
_symmetry.space_group_name_H-M   'P 1'
#
loop_
_entity.id
_entity.type
_entity.pdbx_description
1 polymer ?
#
loop_
_entity_poly.entity_id
_entity_poly.type
_entity_poly.pdbx_seq_one_letter_code
_entity_poly.pdbx_strand_id
1 'polypeptide(L)'
;MNKVLKVLLMWLPSVIISLFFIPNALDKILNSDQMDKIVTNSTIMISTGIFLLIATGLFLYNKTILIGTTLLALYMTFIVFIHMYKGKPYEVAILIVMATIFASYIRKPQLFYQKQEL
;
A
#
# COMPACT_ATOMS: atom_id res chain seq x y z
N MET A 1 22.99 5.95 -17.54
CA MET A 1 22.31 4.84 -16.84
C MET A 1 21.66 3.91 -17.85
N ASN A 2 21.92 2.61 -17.80
CA ASN A 2 21.31 1.63 -18.72
C ASN A 2 19.77 1.69 -18.61
N LYS A 3 19.05 1.58 -19.74
CA LYS A 3 17.58 1.62 -19.81
C LYS A 3 16.94 0.56 -18.90
N VAL A 4 17.53 -0.63 -18.85
CA VAL A 4 17.08 -1.73 -17.99
C VAL A 4 17.22 -1.36 -16.51
N LEU A 5 18.40 -0.85 -16.12
CA LEU A 5 18.68 -0.45 -14.74
C LEU A 5 17.72 0.66 -14.27
N LYS A 6 17.40 1.62 -15.16
CA LYS A 6 16.42 2.67 -14.86
C LYS A 6 15.03 2.09 -14.58
N VAL A 7 14.57 1.15 -15.41
CA VAL A 7 13.27 0.50 -15.23
C VAL A 7 13.23 -0.28 -13.92
N LEU A 8 14.26 -1.07 -13.63
CA LEU A 8 14.34 -1.81 -12.37
C LEU A 8 14.27 -0.88 -11.15
N LEU A 9 15.05 0.21 -11.14
CA LEU A 9 15.05 1.18 -10.04
C LEU A 9 13.71 1.90 -9.88
N MET A 10 12.99 2.17 -10.97
CA MET A 10 11.66 2.78 -10.90
C MET A 10 10.59 1.82 -10.34
N TRP A 11 10.71 0.52 -10.61
CA TRP A 11 9.75 -0.48 -10.16
C TRP A 11 10.06 -1.06 -8.78
N LEU A 12 11.32 -1.01 -8.34
CA LEU A 12 11.78 -1.58 -7.08
C LEU A 12 10.97 -1.11 -5.86
N PRO A 13 10.63 0.18 -5.70
CA PRO A 13 9.75 0.62 -4.62
C PRO A 13 8.37 -0.06 -4.65
N SER A 14 7.75 -0.16 -5.84
CA SER A 14 6.45 -0.83 -5.96
C SER A 14 6.53 -2.31 -5.64
N VAL A 15 7.60 -3.00 -6.03
CA VAL A 15 7.80 -4.42 -5.69
C VAL A 15 7.89 -4.61 -4.18
N ILE A 16 8.69 -3.78 -3.48
CA ILE A 16 8.81 -3.84 -2.02
C ILE A 16 7.46 -3.61 -1.34
N ILE A 17 6.69 -2.61 -1.79
CA ILE A 17 5.35 -2.32 -1.27
C ILE A 17 4.40 -3.50 -1.49
N SER A 18 4.45 -4.15 -2.66
CA SER A 18 3.63 -5.35 -2.92
C SER A 18 4.04 -6.54 -2.06
N LEU A 19 5.33 -6.73 -1.78
CA LEU A 19 5.80 -7.78 -0.86
C LEU A 19 5.35 -7.54 0.59
N PHE A 20 4.98 -6.31 0.95
CA PHE A 20 4.33 -6.03 2.24
C PHE A 20 2.82 -6.29 2.19
N PHE A 21 2.12 -5.73 1.20
CA PHE A 21 0.65 -5.78 1.17
C PHE A 21 0.08 -7.14 0.77
N ILE A 22 0.72 -7.88 -0.14
CA ILE A 22 0.19 -9.17 -0.62
C ILE A 22 0.21 -10.21 0.51
N PRO A 23 1.32 -10.47 1.22
CA PRO A 23 1.30 -11.42 2.33
C PRO A 23 0.34 -10.99 3.45
N ASN A 24 0.30 -9.69 3.79
CA ASN A 24 -0.64 -9.17 4.78
C ASN A 24 -2.11 -9.37 4.37
N ALA A 25 -2.42 -9.29 3.07
CA ALA A 25 -3.76 -9.54 2.56
C ALA A 25 -4.11 -11.04 2.58
N LEU A 26 -3.19 -11.89 2.14
CA LEU A 26 -3.37 -13.34 2.15
C LEU A 26 -3.54 -13.88 3.57
N ASP A 27 -2.73 -13.39 4.51
CA ASP A 27 -2.81 -13.76 5.92
C ASP A 27 -4.19 -13.42 6.51
N LYS A 28 -4.75 -12.27 6.15
CA LYS A 28 -6.13 -11.88 6.55
C LYS A 28 -7.23 -12.73 5.95
N ILE A 29 -7.00 -13.32 4.78
CA ILE A 29 -8.00 -14.15 4.10
C ILE A 29 -7.92 -15.59 4.62
N LEU A 30 -6.71 -16.13 4.72
CA LEU A 30 -6.47 -17.55 5.03
C LEU A 30 -6.51 -17.83 6.53
N ASN A 31 -6.09 -16.89 7.37
CA ASN A 31 -5.98 -17.06 8.82
C ASN A 31 -6.98 -16.19 9.60
N SER A 32 -8.12 -15.85 8.98
CA SER A 32 -9.09 -14.91 9.54
C SER A 32 -9.66 -15.33 10.90
N ASP A 33 -9.77 -16.63 11.15
CA ASP A 33 -10.34 -17.20 12.37
C ASP A 33 -9.32 -17.31 13.53
N GLN A 34 -8.02 -17.18 13.24
CA GLN A 34 -6.95 -17.28 14.24
C GLN A 34 -6.45 -15.91 14.71
N MET A 35 -6.87 -14.84 14.05
CA MET A 35 -6.51 -13.47 14.42
C MET A 35 -7.43 -12.98 15.53
N ASP A 36 -7.08 -13.38 16.75
CA ASP A 36 -7.79 -13.13 18.01
C ASP A 36 -7.79 -11.64 18.39
N LYS A 37 -8.55 -10.85 17.62
CA LYS A 37 -8.75 -9.43 17.83
C LYS A 37 -10.20 -9.24 18.24
N ILE A 38 -10.38 -8.87 19.50
CA ILE A 38 -11.60 -8.63 20.30
C ILE A 38 -12.70 -7.77 19.58
N VAL A 39 -12.43 -7.21 18.39
CA VAL A 39 -13.33 -6.32 17.62
C VAL A 39 -13.57 -6.80 16.17
N THR A 40 -12.88 -7.84 15.67
CA THR A 40 -12.95 -8.22 14.25
C THR A 40 -13.61 -9.57 14.02
N ASN A 41 -14.78 -9.53 13.40
CA ASN A 41 -15.44 -10.67 12.76
C ASN A 41 -14.60 -11.15 11.56
N SER A 42 -14.45 -12.47 11.35
CA SER A 42 -13.73 -13.07 10.22
C SER A 42 -14.14 -12.45 8.87
N THR A 43 -15.42 -12.10 8.71
CA THR A 43 -15.96 -11.42 7.52
C THR A 43 -15.27 -10.07 7.25
N ILE A 44 -15.03 -9.27 8.28
CA ILE A 44 -14.36 -7.95 8.14
C ILE A 44 -12.89 -8.14 7.77
N MET A 45 -12.28 -9.20 8.29
CA MET A 45 -10.87 -9.50 8.02
C MET A 45 -10.65 -9.96 6.59
N ILE A 46 -11.47 -10.91 6.13
CA ILE A 46 -11.46 -11.40 4.76
C ILE A 46 -11.75 -10.25 3.78
N SER A 47 -12.77 -9.42 4.05
CA SER A 47 -13.09 -8.28 3.18
C SER A 47 -11.95 -7.26 3.12
N THR A 48 -11.27 -7.01 4.24
CA THR A 48 -10.06 -6.18 4.28
C THR A 48 -8.94 -6.78 3.45
N GLY A 49 -8.73 -8.11 3.51
CA GLY A 49 -7.73 -8.80 2.69
C GLY A 49 -8.03 -8.68 1.19
N ILE A 50 -9.27 -8.93 0.77
CA ILE A 50 -9.69 -8.78 -0.63
C ILE A 50 -9.50 -7.33 -1.10
N PHE A 51 -9.91 -6.35 -0.28
CA PHE A 51 -9.70 -4.93 -0.54
C PHE A 51 -8.22 -4.61 -0.77
N LEU A 52 -7.32 -5.13 0.07
CA LEU A 52 -5.88 -4.93 -0.06
C LEU A 52 -5.31 -5.52 -1.35
N LEU A 53 -5.76 -6.70 -1.76
CA LEU A 53 -5.34 -7.30 -3.03
C LEU A 53 -5.78 -6.45 -4.22
N ILE A 54 -7.03 -5.97 -4.24
CA ILE A 54 -7.55 -5.10 -5.29
C ILE A 54 -6.77 -3.78 -5.32
N ALA A 55 -6.58 -3.13 -4.16
CA ALA A 55 -5.84 -1.88 -4.07
C ALA A 55 -4.37 -2.04 -4.52
N THR A 56 -3.73 -3.17 -4.18
CA THR A 56 -2.38 -3.50 -4.64
C THR A 56 -2.33 -3.73 -6.14
N GLY A 57 -3.31 -4.44 -6.71
CA GLY A 57 -3.43 -4.60 -8.16
C GLY A 57 -3.59 -3.26 -8.89
N LEU A 58 -4.46 -2.39 -8.37
CA LEU A 58 -4.65 -1.03 -8.90
C LEU A 58 -3.38 -0.19 -8.80
N PHE A 59 -2.61 -0.33 -7.71
CA PHE A 59 -1.33 0.35 -7.51
C PHE A 59 -0.25 -0.14 -8.48
N LEU A 60 -0.21 -1.44 -8.78
CA LEU A 60 0.74 -2.02 -9.73
C LEU A 60 0.41 -1.65 -11.18
N TYR A 61 -0.84 -1.35 -11.51
CA TYR A 61 -1.22 -0.97 -12.87
C TYR A 61 -1.03 0.53 -13.14
N ASN A 62 -0.22 0.87 -14.17
CA ASN A 62 0.20 2.25 -14.46
C ASN A 62 -0.96 3.26 -14.64
N LYS A 63 -2.11 2.83 -15.17
CA LYS A 63 -3.26 3.74 -15.37
C LYS A 63 -3.97 4.07 -14.05
N THR A 64 -4.01 3.14 -13.11
CA THR A 64 -4.76 3.25 -11.86
C THR A 64 -3.88 3.48 -10.63
N ILE A 65 -2.59 3.75 -10.84
CA ILE A 65 -1.59 3.90 -9.78
C ILE A 65 -2.03 4.88 -8.68
N LEU A 66 -2.64 6.01 -9.03
CA LEU A 66 -3.15 6.97 -8.05
C LEU A 66 -4.26 6.39 -7.18
N ILE A 67 -5.22 5.71 -7.80
CA ILE A 67 -6.35 5.09 -7.08
C ILE A 67 -5.80 4.05 -6.10
N GLY A 68 -4.92 3.16 -6.57
CA GLY A 68 -4.28 2.17 -5.70
C GLY A 68 -3.48 2.81 -4.57
N THR A 69 -2.69 3.85 -4.88
CA THR A 69 -1.90 4.59 -3.88
C THR A 69 -2.81 5.20 -2.81
N THR A 70 -3.88 5.89 -3.20
CA THR A 70 -4.83 6.51 -2.28
C THR A 70 -5.49 5.47 -1.38
N LEU A 71 -5.95 4.35 -1.95
CA LEU A 71 -6.58 3.27 -1.18
C LEU A 71 -5.62 2.64 -0.17
N LEU A 72 -4.39 2.32 -0.60
CA LEU A 72 -3.37 1.72 0.27
C LEU A 72 -2.89 2.69 1.35
N ALA A 73 -2.64 3.96 1.00
CA ALA A 73 -2.21 4.99 1.93
C ALA A 73 -3.30 5.30 2.96
N LEU A 74 -4.56 5.39 2.54
CA LEU A 74 -5.70 5.62 3.44
C LEU A 74 -5.86 4.46 4.43
N TYR A 75 -5.81 3.21 3.94
CA TYR A 75 -5.84 2.04 4.80
C TYR A 75 -4.70 2.06 5.84
N MET A 76 -3.46 2.29 5.40
CA MET A 76 -2.33 2.32 6.31
C MET A 76 -2.39 3.49 7.29
N THR A 77 -2.99 4.61 6.91
CA THR A 77 -3.24 5.74 7.80
C THR A 77 -4.21 5.36 8.92
N PHE A 78 -5.29 4.63 8.63
CA PHE A 78 -6.16 4.08 9.67
C PHE A 78 -5.41 3.10 10.58
N ILE A 79 -4.53 2.27 10.01
CA ILE A 79 -3.69 1.36 10.80
C ILE A 79 -2.77 2.15 11.74
N VAL A 80 -2.16 3.25 11.30
CA VAL A 80 -1.35 4.14 12.16
C VAL A 80 -2.17 4.63 13.34
N PHE A 81 -3.37 5.17 13.11
CA PHE A 81 -4.25 5.64 14.20
C PHE A 81 -4.62 4.53 15.18
N ILE A 82 -4.91 3.32 14.68
CA ILE A 82 -5.20 2.16 15.53
C ILE A 82 -3.98 1.77 16.37
N HIS A 83 -2.76 1.84 15.81
CA HIS A 83 -1.54 1.52 16.55
C HIS A 83 -1.26 2.55 17.62
N MET A 84 -1.38 3.84 17.31
CA MET A 84 -1.27 4.93 18.27
C MET A 84 -2.28 4.77 19.42
N TYR A 85 -3.55 4.52 19.10
CA TYR A 85 -4.61 4.31 20.09
C TYR A 85 -4.34 3.10 21.00
N LYS A 86 -3.77 2.02 20.44
CA LYS A 86 -3.42 0.81 21.18
C LYS A 86 -2.04 0.84 21.83
N GLY A 87 -1.31 1.97 21.76
CA GLY A 87 0.06 2.09 22.26
C GLY A 87 1.07 1.15 21.58
N LYS A 88 0.78 0.70 20.35
CA LYS A 88 1.68 -0.16 19.57
C LYS A 88 2.64 0.69 18.73
N PRO A 89 3.86 0.18 18.42
CA PRO A 89 4.77 0.86 17.51
C PRO A 89 4.08 1.18 16.17
N TYR A 90 4.20 2.41 15.71
CA TYR A 90 3.48 2.94 14.53
C TYR A 90 4.41 3.58 13.49
N GLU A 91 5.70 3.73 13.81
CA GLU A 91 6.72 4.35 12.99
C GLU A 91 6.88 3.60 11.66
N VAL A 92 6.93 2.26 11.71
CA VAL A 92 7.00 1.41 10.51
C VAL A 92 5.75 1.58 9.65
N ALA A 93 4.56 1.73 10.25
CA ALA A 93 3.33 1.95 9.52
C ALA A 93 3.33 3.31 8.80
N ILE A 94 3.84 4.37 9.44
CA ILE A 94 4.04 5.69 8.81
C ILE A 94 5.03 5.59 7.64
N LEU A 95 6.15 4.88 7.82
CA LEU A 95 7.14 4.68 6.76
C LEU A 95 6.52 3.97 5.54
N ILE A 96 5.62 3.02 5.75
CA ILE A 96 4.90 2.35 4.66
C ILE A 96 3.95 3.30 3.94
N VAL A 97 3.23 4.18 4.65
CA VAL A 97 2.41 5.24 4.03
C VAL A 97 3.29 6.11 3.12
N MET A 98 4.39 6.63 3.65
CA MET A 98 5.31 7.49 2.89
C MET A 98 5.90 6.74 1.69
N ALA A 99 6.39 5.52 1.89
CA ALA A 99 6.97 4.71 0.83
C ALA A 99 5.97 4.39 -0.28
N THR A 100 4.69 4.17 0.06
CA THR A 100 3.62 3.95 -0.93
C THR A 100 3.41 5.19 -1.81
N ILE A 101 3.37 6.37 -1.20
CA ILE A 101 3.26 7.65 -1.92
C ILE A 101 4.50 7.88 -2.79
N PHE A 102 5.70 7.71 -2.25
CA PHE A 102 6.96 7.87 -2.99
C PHE A 102 7.07 6.89 -4.17
N ALA A 103 6.67 5.63 -3.98
CA ALA A 103 6.67 4.64 -5.06
C ALA A 103 5.75 5.07 -6.22
N SER A 104 4.60 5.68 -5.91
CA SER A 104 3.70 6.25 -6.92
C SER A 104 4.32 7.43 -7.67
N TYR A 105 4.98 8.32 -6.92
CA TYR A 105 5.64 9.51 -7.45
C TYR A 105 6.78 9.14 -8.40
N ILE A 106 7.64 8.18 -8.02
CA ILE A 106 8.77 7.72 -8.84
C ILE A 106 8.28 7.09 -10.15
N ARG A 107 7.19 6.31 -10.13
CA ARG A 107 6.66 5.65 -11.33
C ARG A 107 5.94 6.60 -12.27
N LYS A 108 5.31 7.65 -11.76
CA LYS A 108 4.53 8.57 -12.58
C LYS A 108 4.66 10.03 -12.09
N PRO A 109 5.86 10.63 -12.22
CA PRO A 109 6.14 11.97 -11.70
C PRO A 109 5.33 13.07 -12.39
N GLN A 110 4.90 12.83 -13.64
CA GLN A 110 4.09 13.75 -14.44
C GLN A 110 2.72 14.06 -13.83
N LEU A 111 2.22 13.23 -12.91
CA LEU A 111 0.98 13.52 -12.19
C LEU A 111 1.15 14.60 -11.12
N PHE A 112 2.40 14.87 -10.72
CA PHE A 112 2.74 15.80 -9.65
C PHE A 112 3.48 17.04 -10.18
N TYR A 113 4.04 16.95 -11.38
CA TYR A 113 4.51 18.10 -12.13
C TYR A 113 3.37 18.66 -12.98
N GLN A 114 2.79 19.77 -12.52
CA GLN A 114 1.94 20.60 -13.37
C GLN A 114 2.80 21.13 -14.52
N LYS A 115 2.40 20.82 -15.75
CA LYS A 115 2.99 21.43 -16.94
C LYS A 115 2.75 22.93 -16.80
N GLN A 116 3.79 23.72 -16.51
CA GLN A 116 3.70 25.17 -16.69
C GLN A 116 3.44 25.38 -18.17
N GLU A 117 2.19 25.69 -18.51
CA GLU A 117 1.87 26.26 -19.81
C GLU A 117 2.52 27.66 -19.81
N LEU A 118 3.63 27.77 -20.55
CA LEU A 118 4.25 29.03 -20.97
C LEU A 118 3.68 29.42 -22.32
#